data_AF-I3DZV7-F1
#
_entry.id   AF-I3DZV7-F1
#
_cell.length_a   1.000
_cell.length_b   1.000
_cell.length_c   1.000
_cell.angle_alpha   90.00
_cell.angle_beta   90.00
_cell.angle_gamma   90.00
#
_symmetry.space_group_name_H-M   'P 1'
#
loop_
_entity.id
_entity.type
_entity.pdbx_description
1 polymer ?
#
loop_
_entity_poly.entity_id
_entity_poly.type
_entity_poly.pdbx_seq_one_letter_code
_entity_poly.pdbx_strand_id
1 'polypeptide(L)' 'MLVLKHYFLSDIERFQKEKIVLDSMKSLTEEEVFAMDDRELMEIYNECVKEKLITR' A
#
# COMPACT_ATOMS: atom_id res chain seq x y z
N MET A 1 -7.71 -9.09 21.70
CA MET A 1 -6.26 -8.76 21.62
C MET A 1 -6.03 -8.12 20.25
N LEU A 2 -5.98 -6.79 20.19
CA LEU A 2 -5.69 -6.07 18.95
C LEU A 2 -4.18 -6.23 18.70
N VAL A 3 -3.82 -7.07 17.74
CA VAL A 3 -2.43 -7.16 17.28
C VAL A 3 -2.17 -5.88 16.48
N LEU A 4 -1.57 -4.89 17.12
CA LEU A 4 -1.04 -3.72 16.41
C LEU A 4 0.12 -4.22 15.55
N LYS A 5 -0.14 -4.44 14.27
CA LYS A 5 0.90 -4.74 13.30
C LYS A 5 1.66 -3.44 13.04
N HIS A 6 2.80 -3.28 13.67
CA HIS A 6 3.77 -2.27 13.27
C HIS A 6 4.44 -2.75 11.98
N TYR A 7 4.16 -2.06 10.90
CA TYR A 7 4.87 -2.23 9.65
C TYR A 7 6.08 -1.30 9.70
N PHE A 8 7.26 -1.87 9.93
CA PHE A 8 8.52 -1.23 9.59
C PHE A 8 8.92 -1.82 8.25
N LEU A 9 8.49 -1.18 7.17
CA LEU A 9 8.87 -1.62 5.83
C LEU A 9 10.32 -1.25 5.61
N SER A 10 11.09 -2.16 5.02
CA SER A 10 12.37 -1.78 4.44
C SER A 10 12.13 -0.88 3.22
N ASP A 11 13.09 -0.04 2.86
CA ASP A 11 13.00 0.86 1.69
C ASP A 11 12.61 0.11 0.40
N ILE A 12 13.12 -1.12 0.25
CA ILE A 12 12.81 -1.98 -0.90
C ILE A 12 11.35 -2.45 -0.87
N GLU A 13 10.86 -2.90 0.28
CA GLU A 13 9.46 -3.34 0.42
C GLU A 13 8.50 -2.18 0.23
N ARG A 14 8.86 -1.01 0.76
CA ARG A 14 8.10 0.23 0.61
C ARG A 14 7.99 0.61 -0.86
N PHE A 15 9.12 0.71 -1.56
CA PHE A 15 9.15 1.02 -2.99
C PHE A 15 8.31 0.05 -3.84
N GLN A 16 8.37 -1.25 -3.55
CA GLN A 16 7.55 -2.24 -4.25
C GLN A 16 6.04 -2.03 -4.02
N LYS A 17 5.65 -1.65 -2.80
CA LYS A 17 4.25 -1.43 -2.43
C LYS A 17 3.71 -0.13 -3.02
N GLU A 18 4.48 0.95 -2.93
CA GLU A 18 4.16 2.25 -3.54
C GLU A 18 3.88 2.08 -5.03
N LYS A 19 4.76 1.35 -5.74
CA LYS A 19 4.56 1.05 -7.16
C LYS A 19 3.25 0.30 -7.44
N ILE A 20 2.93 -0.71 -6.63
CA ILE A 20 1.69 -1.49 -6.82
C ILE A 20 0.45 -0.63 -6.55
N VAL A 21 0.50 0.23 -5.54
CA VAL A 21 -0.57 1.18 -5.23
C VAL A 21 -0.77 2.15 -6.38
N LEU A 22 0.30 2.76 -6.91
CA LEU A 22 0.25 3.68 -8.05
C LEU A 22 -0.26 3.01 -9.33
N ASP A 23 0.16 1.77 -9.59
CA ASP A 23 -0.30 1.00 -10.74
C ASP A 23 -1.79 0.62 -10.63
N SER A 24 -2.30 0.41 -9.40
CA SER A 24 -3.67 -0.07 -9.15
C SER A 24 -4.67 1.07 -8.96
N MET A 25 -4.29 2.14 -8.27
CA MET A 25 -5.10 3.32 -8.00
C MET A 25 -4.59 4.53 -8.79
N LYS A 26 -5.18 4.74 -9.97
CA LYS A 26 -4.92 5.94 -10.80
C LYS A 26 -5.39 7.25 -10.17
N SER A 27 -6.16 7.18 -9.09
CA SER A 27 -6.67 8.35 -8.36
C SER A 27 -5.64 8.97 -7.43
N LEU A 28 -4.57 8.22 -7.08
CA LEU A 28 -3.50 8.71 -6.21
C LEU A 28 -2.29 9.11 -7.06
N THR A 29 -1.69 10.23 -6.69
CA THR A 29 -0.44 10.71 -7.28
C THR A 29 0.78 10.12 -6.58
N GLU A 30 1.94 10.11 -7.26
CA GLU A 30 3.19 9.65 -6.65
C GLU A 30 3.51 10.41 -5.37
N GLU A 31 3.34 11.74 -5.36
CA GLU A 31 3.61 12.59 -4.21
C GLU A 31 2.74 12.22 -2.99
N GLU A 32 1.46 11.91 -3.20
CA GLU A 32 0.56 11.46 -2.15
C GLU A 32 0.98 10.11 -1.59
N VAL A 33 1.38 9.17 -2.46
CA VAL A 33 1.83 7.83 -2.05
C VAL A 33 3.16 7.88 -1.29
N PHE A 34 4.11 8.72 -1.72
CA PHE A 34 5.39 8.91 -1.01
C PHE A 34 5.23 9.63 0.33
N ALA A 35 4.20 10.47 0.48
CA ALA A 35 3.91 11.15 1.74
C ALA A 35 3.24 10.25 2.80
N MET A 36 2.71 9.09 2.41
CA MET A 36 2.04 8.16 3.32
C MET A 36 3.00 7.52 4.32
N ASP A 37 2.49 7.20 5.50
CA ASP A 37 3.23 6.34 6.42
C ASP A 37 3.17 4.86 5.98
N ASP A 38 4.05 4.02 6.55
CA ASP A 38 4.09 2.59 6.21
C ASP A 38 2.77 1.86 6.49
N ARG A 39 1.97 2.37 7.43
CA ARG A 39 0.69 1.78 7.79
C ARG A 39 -0.38 2.12 6.76
N GLU A 40 -0.51 3.38 6.39
CA GLU A 40 -1.40 3.89 5.35
C GLU A 40 -1.11 3.21 4.01
N LEU A 41 0.17 3.17 3.63
CA LEU A 41 0.62 2.48 2.43
C LEU A 41 0.20 1.00 2.43
N MET A 42 0.32 0.33 3.58
CA MET A 42 -0.08 -1.07 3.71
C MET A 42 -1.60 -1.27 3.68
N GLU A 43 -2.38 -0.37 4.27
CA GLU A 43 -3.84 -0.42 4.24
C GLU A 43 -4.34 -0.31 2.79
N ILE A 44 -3.85 0.68 2.03
CA ILE A 44 -4.19 0.88 0.62
C ILE A 44 -3.68 -0.27 -0.25
N TYR A 45 -2.44 -0.72 -0.04
CA TYR A 45 -1.90 -1.88 -0.74
C TYR A 45 -2.78 -3.13 -0.55
N ASN A 46 -3.25 -3.38 0.68
CA ASN A 46 -4.14 -4.50 0.97
C ASN A 46 -5.48 -4.35 0.27
N GLU A 47 -6.02 -3.14 0.12
CA GLU A 47 -7.21 -2.86 -0.68
C GLU A 47 -6.98 -3.16 -2.16
N CYS A 48 -5.88 -2.67 -2.74
CA CYS A 48 -5.50 -2.96 -4.12
C CYS A 48 -5.37 -4.47 -4.39
N VAL A 49 -4.77 -5.21 -3.45
CA VAL A 49 -4.63 -6.68 -3.56
C VAL A 49 -5.97 -7.40 -3.40
N LYS A 50 -6.85 -6.95 -2.50
CA LYS A 50 -8.19 -7.53 -2.32
C LYS A 50 -9.07 -7.33 -3.55
N GLU A 51 -9.09 -6.14 -4.14
CA GLU A 51 -9.87 -5.88 -5.36
C GLU A 51 -9.44 -6.78 -6.52
N LYS A 52 -8.13 -7.03 -6.63
CA LYS A 52 -7.54 -7.92 -7.65
C LYS A 52 -7.91 -9.39 -7.47
N LEU A 53 -8.30 -9.80 -6.26
CA LEU A 53 -8.77 -11.16 -5.97
C LEU A 53 -10.27 -11.33 -6.21
N ILE A 54 -11.07 -10.27 -6.11
CA ILE A 54 -12.53 -10.31 -6.31
C ILE A 54 -12.89 -10.27 -7.81
N THR A 55 -12.00 -9.73 -8.65
CA THR A 55 -12.22 -9.60 -10.11
C THR A 55 -11.70 -10.78 -10.94
N ARG A 56 -11.38 -11.92 -10.33
CA ARG A 56 -10.83 -13.09 -11.02
C ARG A 56 -11.72 -14.33 -10.94
#